data_AF-A0A7C0XKU9-F1
#
_entry.id   AF-A0A7C0XKU9-F1
#
_cell.length_a   1.000
_cell.length_b   1.000
_cell.length_c   1.000
_cell.angle_alpha   90.00
_cell.angle_beta   90.00
_cell.angle_gamma   90.00
#
_symmetry.space_group_name_H-M   'P 1'
#
loop_
_entity.id
_entity.type
_entity.pdbx_description
1 polymer ?
#
loop_
_entity_poly.entity_id
_entity_poly.type
_entity_poly.pdbx_seq_one_letter_code
_entity_poly.pdbx_strand_id
1 'polypeptide(L)'
;LLVNFGSTATEIYNEAVNTFFEEDLNKANSIINKRNSLWNISTKISESILKEQEATLVCTICSLREYIDRIIDYSVDIAETAINKSLSYV
;
A
#
# COMPACT_ATOMS: atom_id res chain seq x y z
N LEU A 1 -9.69 -11.73 -3.26
CA LEU A 1 -8.31 -11.24 -2.94
C LEU A 1 -8.11 -9.80 -3.38
N LEU A 2 -8.33 -9.46 -4.66
CA LEU A 2 -8.12 -8.10 -5.18
C LEU A 2 -8.94 -7.00 -4.46
N VAL A 3 -10.23 -7.23 -4.21
CA VAL A 3 -11.08 -6.28 -3.46
C VAL A 3 -10.56 -6.04 -2.04
N ASN A 4 -10.15 -7.11 -1.34
CA ASN A 4 -9.57 -6.99 -0.01
C ASN A 4 -8.25 -6.21 -0.05
N PHE A 5 -7.41 -6.46 -1.06
CA PHE A 5 -6.17 -5.73 -1.26
C PHE A 5 -6.39 -4.24 -1.47
N GLY A 6 -7.36 -3.87 -2.32
CA GLY A 6 -7.74 -2.47 -2.52
C GLY A 6 -8.33 -1.82 -1.26
N SER A 7 -9.11 -2.56 -0.48
CA SER A 7 -9.68 -2.06 0.79
C SER A 7 -8.57 -1.77 1.80
N THR A 8 -7.64 -2.71 2.00
CA THR A 8 -6.50 -2.51 2.92
C THR A 8 -5.58 -1.38 2.45
N ALA A 9 -5.33 -1.24 1.15
CA ALA A 9 -4.55 -0.13 0.61
C ALA A 9 -5.21 1.24 0.91
N THR A 10 -6.55 1.30 0.78
CA THR A 10 -7.32 2.52 1.09
C THR A 10 -7.29 2.86 2.58
N GLU A 11 -7.38 1.86 3.44
CA GLU A 11 -7.25 2.03 4.89
C GLU A 11 -5.88 2.59 5.28
N ILE A 12 -4.81 2.06 4.70
CA ILE A 12 -3.44 2.51 4.95
C ILE A 12 -3.21 3.92 4.42
N TYR A 13 -3.77 4.25 3.26
CA TYR A 13 -3.75 5.61 2.74
C TYR A 13 -4.40 6.60 3.71
N ASN A 14 -5.60 6.30 4.20
CA ASN A 14 -6.29 7.15 5.16
C ASN A 14 -5.50 7.28 6.47
N GLU A 15 -4.94 6.18 6.96
CA GLU A 15 -4.09 6.16 8.15
C GLU A 15 -2.84 7.02 7.98
N ALA A 16 -2.19 6.99 6.81
CA ALA A 16 -1.00 7.80 6.51
C ALA A 16 -1.30 9.29 6.50
N VAL A 17 -2.39 9.69 5.83
CA VAL A 17 -2.83 11.10 5.79
C VAL A 17 -3.15 11.60 7.21
N ASN A 18 -3.89 10.83 8.01
CA ASN A 18 -4.21 11.21 9.37
C ASN A 18 -2.93 11.32 10.24
N THR A 19 -2.04 10.33 10.13
CA THR A 19 -0.76 10.31 10.86
C THR A 19 0.10 11.53 10.57
N PHE A 20 0.12 12.01 9.32
CA PHE A 20 0.83 13.23 8.96
C PHE A 20 0.34 14.48 9.73
N PHE A 21 -0.96 14.62 9.92
CA PHE A 21 -1.54 15.74 10.67
C PHE A 21 -1.48 15.55 12.19
N GLU A 22 -1.54 14.31 12.66
CA GLU A 22 -1.41 13.96 14.08
C GLU A 22 0.03 14.06 14.61
N GLU A 23 1.02 14.08 13.71
CA GLU A 23 2.46 14.08 14.03
C GLU A 23 2.90 12.85 14.87
N ASP A 24 2.18 11.73 14.73
CA ASP A 24 2.47 10.48 15.43
C ASP A 24 3.55 9.66 14.70
N LEU A 25 4.80 9.82 15.14
CA LEU A 25 5.95 9.12 14.55
C LEU A 25 5.90 7.60 14.72
N ASN A 26 5.22 7.08 15.74
CA ASN A 26 5.11 5.64 15.93
C ASN A 26 4.17 5.04 14.88
N LYS A 27 3.05 5.71 14.61
CA LYS A 27 2.15 5.33 13.51
C LYS A 27 2.84 5.44 12.16
N ALA A 28 3.61 6.51 11.92
CA ALA A 28 4.33 6.69 10.65
C ALA A 28 5.29 5.52 10.38
N ASN A 29 6.10 5.16 11.38
CA ASN A 29 6.99 3.99 11.29
C ASN A 29 6.22 2.66 11.12
N SER A 30 5.06 2.51 11.78
CA SER A 30 4.20 1.34 11.60
C SER A 30 3.71 1.20 10.16
N ILE A 31 3.29 2.30 9.52
CA ILE A 31 2.83 2.31 8.12
C ILE A 31 3.93 1.88 7.15
N ILE A 32 5.15 2.39 7.34
CA ILE A 32 6.32 1.98 6.52
C ILE A 32 6.51 0.45 6.60
N ASN A 33 6.37 -0.14 7.79
CA ASN A 33 6.51 -1.58 8.00
C ASN A 33 5.37 -2.41 7.38
N LYS A 34 4.17 -1.85 7.19
CA LYS A 34 3.02 -2.55 6.58
C LYS A 34 3.24 -2.86 5.09
N ARG A 35 4.18 -2.19 4.40
CA ARG A 35 4.49 -2.49 2.99
C ARG A 35 4.87 -3.96 2.79
N ASN A 36 5.66 -4.53 3.71
CA ASN A 36 6.11 -5.92 3.63
C ASN A 36 4.96 -6.93 3.78
N SER A 37 3.96 -6.64 4.63
CA SER A 37 2.83 -7.55 4.81
C SER A 37 1.90 -7.56 3.59
N LEU A 38 1.82 -6.43 2.88
CA LEU A 38 1.01 -6.28 1.67
C LEU A 38 1.64 -6.92 0.45
N TRP A 39 2.97 -6.98 0.39
CA TRP A 39 3.68 -7.74 -0.65
C TRP A 39 3.21 -9.19 -0.72
N ASN A 40 2.97 -9.83 0.43
CA ASN A 40 2.43 -11.20 0.47
C ASN A 40 1.03 -11.33 -0.15
N ILE A 41 0.19 -10.30 -0.04
CA ILE A 41 -1.15 -10.30 -0.65
C ILE A 41 -1.03 -10.10 -2.17
N SER A 42 -0.16 -9.18 -2.61
CA SER A 42 0.12 -8.94 -4.04
C SER A 42 0.69 -10.20 -4.72
N THR A 43 1.60 -10.92 -4.05
CA THR A 43 2.12 -12.22 -4.53
C THR A 43 1.01 -13.27 -4.65
N LYS A 44 0.15 -13.42 -3.64
CA LYS A 44 -0.98 -14.38 -3.71
C LYS A 44 -1.97 -14.08 -4.83
N ILE A 45 -2.20 -12.79 -5.15
CA ILE A 45 -3.03 -12.40 -6.31
C ILE A 45 -2.37 -12.90 -7.60
N SER A 46 -1.06 -12.69 -7.72
CA SER A 46 -0.27 -13.14 -8.88
C SER A 46 -0.30 -14.66 -9.04
N GLU A 47 -0.16 -15.40 -7.93
CA GLU A 47 -0.24 -16.86 -7.92
C GLU A 47 -1.64 -17.36 -8.33
N SER A 48 -2.70 -16.66 -7.93
CA SER A 48 -4.08 -17.06 -8.20
C SER A 48 -4.46 -17.05 -9.68
N ILE A 49 -3.72 -16.29 -10.50
CA ILE A 49 -3.99 -16.14 -11.95
C ILE A 49 -3.05 -16.96 -12.83
N LEU A 50 -2.11 -17.74 -12.27
CA LEU A 50 -1.11 -18.49 -13.05
C LEU A 50 -1.71 -19.54 -14.00
N LYS A 51 -2.90 -20.04 -13.70
CA LYS A 51 -3.61 -21.05 -14.51
C LYS A 51 -4.68 -20.45 -15.43
N GLU A 52 -4.87 -19.14 -15.37
CA GLU A 52 -5.83 -18.44 -16.23
C GLU A 52 -5.29 -18.38 -17.66
N GLN A 53 -6.14 -18.71 -18.64
CA GLN A 53 -5.75 -18.74 -20.06
C GLN A 53 -6.21 -17.49 -20.81
N GLU A 54 -7.20 -16.76 -20.26
CA GLU A 54 -7.66 -15.52 -20.87
C GLU A 54 -6.67 -14.38 -20.61
N ALA A 55 -5.81 -14.11 -21.59
CA ALA A 55 -4.74 -13.12 -21.47
C ALA A 55 -5.26 -11.72 -21.09
N THR A 56 -6.43 -11.31 -21.60
CA THR A 56 -7.01 -10.00 -21.29
C THR A 56 -7.42 -9.88 -19.82
N LEU A 57 -8.04 -10.92 -19.26
CA LEU A 57 -8.33 -11.01 -17.83
C LEU A 57 -7.06 -10.99 -16.98
N VAL A 58 -6.03 -11.78 -17.34
CA VAL A 58 -4.73 -11.80 -16.64
C VAL A 58 -4.11 -10.40 -16.61
N CYS A 59 -4.00 -9.74 -17.77
CA CYS A 59 -3.45 -8.39 -17.87
C CYS A 59 -4.25 -7.39 -17.03
N THR A 60 -5.58 -7.46 -17.08
CA THR A 60 -6.46 -6.56 -16.30
C THR A 60 -6.22 -6.73 -14.79
N ILE A 61 -6.11 -7.97 -14.30
CA ILE A 61 -5.84 -8.23 -12.88
C ILE A 61 -4.43 -7.73 -12.50
N CYS A 62 -3.43 -7.95 -13.34
CA CYS A 62 -2.08 -7.43 -13.13
C CYS A 62 -2.05 -5.91 -13.02
N SER A 63 -2.73 -5.20 -13.93
CA SER A 63 -2.81 -3.74 -13.88
C SER A 63 -3.52 -3.24 -12.64
N LEU A 64 -4.66 -3.83 -12.27
CA LEU A 64 -5.37 -3.45 -11.05
C LEU A 64 -4.53 -3.69 -9.79
N ARG A 65 -3.82 -4.82 -9.72
CA ARG A 65 -2.91 -5.12 -8.61
C ARG A 65 -1.81 -4.06 -8.51
N GLU A 66 -1.17 -3.73 -9.63
CA GLU A 66 -0.12 -2.70 -9.69
C GLU A 66 -0.63 -1.32 -9.26
N TYR A 67 -1.84 -0.93 -9.68
CA TYR A 67 -2.42 0.35 -9.26
C TYR A 67 -2.67 0.39 -7.75
N ILE A 68 -3.07 -0.73 -7.14
CA ILE A 68 -3.24 -0.84 -5.70
C ILE A 68 -1.88 -0.82 -4.98
N ASP A 69 -0.87 -1.52 -5.50
CA ASP A 69 0.51 -1.46 -4.99
C ASP A 69 1.01 0.00 -4.94
N ARG A 70 0.72 0.80 -5.98
CA ARG A 70 1.09 2.23 -6.01
C ARG A 70 0.39 3.07 -4.94
N ILE A 71 -0.86 2.75 -4.58
CA ILE A 71 -1.55 3.44 -3.46
C ILE A 71 -0.79 3.21 -2.16
N ILE A 72 -0.30 1.99 -1.94
CA ILE A 72 0.49 1.63 -0.76
C ILE A 72 1.81 2.37 -0.76
N ASP A 73 2.53 2.39 -1.89
CA ASP A 73 3.80 3.12 -2.02
C ASP A 73 3.61 4.61 -1.69
N TYR A 74 2.57 5.26 -2.24
CA TYR A 74 2.27 6.66 -1.90
C TYR A 74 1.88 6.85 -0.42
N SER A 75 1.28 5.84 0.22
CA SER A 75 0.97 5.91 1.65
C SER A 75 2.24 5.87 2.51
N VAL A 76 3.25 5.10 2.07
CA VAL A 76 4.58 5.08 2.68
C VAL A 76 5.27 6.42 2.50
N ASP A 77 5.25 7.00 1.30
CA ASP A 77 5.84 8.33 1.02
C ASP A 77 5.22 9.42 1.93
N ILE A 78 3.91 9.37 2.16
CA ILE A 78 3.21 10.29 3.09
C ILE A 78 3.71 10.10 4.53
N ALA A 79 3.85 8.85 4.99
CA ALA A 79 4.37 8.56 6.33
C ALA A 79 5.82 9.03 6.50
N GLU A 80 6.67 8.84 5.50
CA GLU A 80 8.05 9.37 5.49
C GLU A 80 8.06 10.90 5.54
N THR A 81 7.14 11.55 4.82
CA THR A 81 6.97 13.01 4.87
C THR A 81 6.64 13.50 6.28
N ALA A 82 5.82 12.75 7.04
CA ALA A 82 5.52 13.07 8.44
C ALA A 82 6.76 13.00 9.34
N ILE A 83 7.61 11.98 9.14
CA ILE A 83 8.87 11.83 9.89
C ILE A 83 9.83 12.97 9.52
N ASN A 84 10.03 13.24 8.23
CA ASN A 84 10.91 14.30 7.76
C ASN A 84 10.49 15.69 8.28
N LYS A 85 9.18 15.95 8.34
CA LYS A 85 8.62 17.16 8.95
C LYS A 85 9.07 17.30 10.41
N SER A 86 8.96 16.25 11.22
CA SER A 86 9.38 16.30 12.63
C SER A 86 10.87 16.59 12.83
N LEU A 87 11.72 16.07 11.93
CA LEU A 87 13.17 16.31 11.96
C LEU A 87 13.54 17.73 11.55
N SER A 88 12.69 18.41 10.78
CA SER A 88 12.89 19.79 10.34
C SER A 88 12.62 20.83 11.43
N TYR A 89 12.03 20.43 12.57
CA TYR A 89 11.82 21.28 13.74
C TYR A 89 12.87 21.08 14.84
N VAL A 90 13.93 20.30 14.58
CA VAL A 90 15.08 20.08 15.47
C VAL A 90 16.21 21.06 15.16
#